data_AF-A0AAJ2N6L3-F1
#
_entry.id   AF-A0AAJ2N6L3-F1
#
_cell.length_a   1.000
_cell.length_b   1.000
_cell.length_c   1.000
_cell.angle_alpha   90.00
_cell.angle_beta   90.00
_cell.angle_gamma   90.00
#
_symmetry.space_group_name_H-M   'P 1'
#
loop_
_entity.id
_entity.type
_entity.pdbx_description
1 polymer ?
#
loop_
_entity_poly.entity_id
_entity_poly.type
_entity_poly.pdbx_seq_one_letter_code
_entity_poly.pdbx_strand_id
1 'polypeptide(L)'
;MKIVLRIIIYLIVFFVVVGGIGAVGFVNTMNAGMSVYDKAPPALMDLQVPIFDSNKPTVAVLLANEVTEVFDFLVPYEMFAMTESYNVYGVSPDREIKSLTGGLDVVPHYSFDEMDAMLGKSPDIIVIPFMPILDENKYAPVREWIRKHSGAKTTLISICNGAENLADTGLLNGKSAATHWGDMNRLIKKYPEIQWVNDRRYVPQGNIVSSAGLTSGIDATLYVISKQLGEAAAKKVAKEMNYPSYEYVTNPQMKPFVAGLSDITYVLNNAYQWNKVKAGVLVYNGADELDLSAVFDTYAASGTTTTLTVSSSSKPIVTKHGLNLVARYQIKNVPKLEKMIVVGADAESAAAEDINQWKNSGHSAKLLFLHRKAADRFAMDPAFEDLAEQEDIQTAKFAAKRLEYRTTDHLKLEGSSFSFESFGVPVLLGILSLLIAFFIDRRFIRRK
;
A
#
# COMPACT_ATOMS: atom_id res chain seq x y z
N MET A 1 -42.17 -8.53 -30.67
CA MET A 1 -41.23 -7.43 -30.98
C MET A 1 -41.32 -6.24 -30.00
N LYS A 2 -42.51 -5.64 -29.74
CA LYS A 2 -42.63 -4.49 -28.82
C LYS A 2 -42.18 -4.74 -27.37
N ILE A 3 -42.43 -5.93 -26.81
CA ILE A 3 -41.99 -6.30 -25.44
C ILE A 3 -40.46 -6.39 -25.37
N VAL A 4 -39.83 -7.03 -26.35
CA VAL A 4 -38.36 -7.14 -26.43
C VAL A 4 -37.72 -5.76 -26.54
N LEU A 5 -38.26 -4.87 -27.39
CA LEU A 5 -37.80 -3.49 -27.51
C LEU A 5 -37.91 -2.71 -26.19
N ARG A 6 -38.98 -2.91 -25.42
CA ARG A 6 -39.13 -2.31 -24.08
C ARG A 6 -38.06 -2.80 -23.13
N ILE A 7 -37.85 -4.11 -23.04
CA ILE A 7 -36.82 -4.69 -22.17
C ILE A 7 -35.45 -4.10 -22.52
N ILE A 8 -35.12 -4.03 -23.82
CA ILE A 8 -33.86 -3.43 -24.30
C ILE A 8 -33.74 -1.97 -23.84
N ILE A 9 -34.78 -1.15 -23.96
CA ILE A 9 -34.72 0.25 -23.55
C ILE A 9 -34.53 0.41 -22.04
N TYR A 10 -35.23 -0.40 -21.24
CA TYR A 10 -35.04 -0.38 -19.79
C TYR A 10 -33.61 -0.79 -19.41
N LEU A 11 -33.07 -1.83 -20.05
CA LEU A 11 -31.69 -2.26 -19.82
C LEU A 11 -30.68 -1.18 -20.26
N ILE A 12 -30.85 -0.60 -21.45
CA ILE A 12 -29.96 0.45 -21.95
C ILE A 12 -29.97 1.66 -21.01
N VAL A 13 -31.15 2.15 -20.62
CA VAL A 13 -31.26 3.30 -19.71
C VAL A 13 -30.60 2.98 -18.37
N PHE A 14 -30.84 1.79 -17.81
CA PHE A 14 -30.20 1.35 -16.57
C PHE A 14 -28.67 1.32 -16.68
N PHE A 15 -28.13 0.68 -17.71
CA PHE A 15 -26.68 0.59 -17.90
C PHE A 15 -26.02 1.94 -18.17
N VAL A 16 -26.67 2.80 -18.97
CA VAL A 16 -26.14 4.14 -19.25
C VAL A 16 -26.15 5.02 -18.00
N VAL A 17 -27.23 5.01 -17.23
CA VAL A 17 -27.34 5.86 -16.03
C VAL A 17 -26.50 5.29 -14.89
N VAL A 18 -26.75 4.06 -14.45
CA VAL A 18 -26.05 3.47 -13.30
C VAL A 18 -24.59 3.18 -13.66
N GLY A 19 -24.36 2.46 -14.76
CA GLY A 19 -23.02 2.06 -15.19
C GLY A 19 -22.20 3.24 -15.69
N GLY A 20 -22.78 4.15 -16.48
CA GLY A 20 -22.08 5.34 -16.98
C GLY A 20 -21.66 6.29 -15.87
N ILE A 21 -22.56 6.62 -14.93
CA ILE A 21 -22.22 7.46 -13.77
C ILE A 21 -21.15 6.78 -12.89
N GLY A 22 -21.31 5.47 -12.63
CA GLY A 22 -20.33 4.72 -11.85
C GLY A 22 -18.95 4.69 -12.50
N ALA A 23 -18.87 4.50 -13.82
CA ALA A 23 -17.61 4.52 -14.55
C ALA A 23 -16.92 5.89 -14.47
N VAL A 24 -17.68 6.98 -14.64
CA VAL A 24 -17.15 8.35 -14.49
C VAL A 24 -16.63 8.58 -13.07
N GLY A 25 -17.40 8.19 -12.05
CA GLY A 25 -16.98 8.33 -10.65
C GLY A 25 -15.71 7.52 -10.35
N PHE A 26 -15.62 6.30 -10.89
CA PHE A 26 -14.43 5.45 -10.73
C PHE A 26 -13.19 6.08 -11.36
N VAL A 27 -13.29 6.51 -12.62
CA VAL A 27 -12.19 7.19 -13.33
C VAL A 27 -11.78 8.47 -12.60
N ASN A 28 -12.74 9.28 -12.15
CA ASN A 28 -12.45 10.49 -11.38
C ASN A 28 -11.75 10.17 -10.06
N THR A 29 -12.15 9.12 -9.36
CA THR A 29 -11.49 8.69 -8.12
C THR A 29 -10.06 8.22 -8.38
N MET A 30 -9.84 7.39 -9.42
CA MET A 30 -8.50 6.94 -9.80
C MET A 30 -7.60 8.13 -10.15
N ASN A 31 -8.11 9.07 -10.95
CA ASN A 31 -7.36 10.29 -11.30
C ASN A 31 -7.07 11.16 -10.07
N ALA A 32 -8.02 11.28 -9.13
CA ALA A 32 -7.81 12.03 -7.90
C ALA A 32 -6.74 11.38 -7.01
N GLY A 33 -6.73 10.05 -6.89
CA GLY A 33 -5.67 9.32 -6.19
C GLY A 33 -4.30 9.53 -6.83
N MET A 34 -4.22 9.51 -8.16
CA MET A 34 -2.98 9.81 -8.89
C MET A 34 -2.56 11.28 -8.77
N SER A 35 -3.52 12.21 -8.69
CA SER A 35 -3.23 13.64 -8.56
C SER A 35 -2.49 14.00 -7.26
N VAL A 36 -2.49 13.11 -6.27
CA VAL A 36 -1.67 13.28 -5.07
C VAL A 36 -0.19 13.40 -5.44
N TYR A 37 0.24 12.72 -6.50
CA TYR A 37 1.60 12.72 -7.04
C TYR A 37 1.93 13.96 -7.90
N ASP A 38 0.93 14.71 -8.38
CA ASP A 38 1.12 15.85 -9.30
C ASP A 38 1.90 17.00 -8.64
N LYS A 39 1.83 17.09 -7.31
CA LYS A 39 2.62 18.09 -6.57
C LYS A 39 4.07 17.66 -6.54
N ALA A 40 4.92 18.46 -7.19
CA ALA A 40 6.36 18.29 -7.09
C ALA A 40 6.76 18.33 -5.60
N PRO A 41 7.53 17.33 -5.15
CA PRO A 41 8.06 17.37 -3.79
C PRO A 41 9.08 18.51 -3.67
N PRO A 42 9.29 19.06 -2.46
CA PRO A 42 10.25 20.15 -2.24
C PRO A 42 11.69 19.73 -2.54
N ALA A 43 12.58 20.71 -2.75
CA ALA A 43 13.99 20.45 -3.06
C ALA A 43 14.75 19.78 -1.90
N LEU A 44 15.70 18.91 -2.25
CA LEU A 44 16.54 18.16 -1.32
C LEU A 44 17.56 19.08 -0.62
N MET A 45 17.57 19.08 0.71
CA MET A 45 18.63 19.65 1.55
C MET A 45 18.80 18.79 2.82
N ASP A 46 20.03 18.67 3.33
CA ASP A 46 20.35 18.04 4.62
C ASP A 46 19.88 16.57 4.78
N LEU A 47 20.24 15.67 3.85
CA LEU A 47 19.93 14.23 3.96
C LEU A 47 20.82 13.54 4.99
N GLN A 48 20.22 12.66 5.80
CA GLN A 48 20.95 11.77 6.69
C GLN A 48 21.06 10.39 6.06
N VAL A 49 22.27 9.84 5.99
CA VAL A 49 22.47 8.47 5.50
C VAL A 49 22.99 7.61 6.65
N PRO A 50 22.40 6.44 6.93
CA PRO A 50 22.92 5.54 7.95
C PRO A 50 24.39 5.19 7.70
N ILE A 51 25.19 5.21 8.77
CA ILE A 51 26.63 4.93 8.68
C ILE A 51 26.84 3.49 8.18
N PHE A 52 27.63 3.34 7.12
CA PHE A 52 28.00 2.03 6.59
C PHE A 52 29.01 1.31 7.49
N ASP A 53 28.68 0.10 7.91
CA ASP A 53 29.57 -0.82 8.63
C ASP A 53 30.01 -1.96 7.71
N SER A 54 31.29 -1.98 7.34
CA SER A 54 31.84 -2.99 6.43
C SER A 54 31.82 -4.42 6.97
N ASN A 55 31.56 -4.62 8.26
CA ASN A 55 31.43 -5.94 8.88
C ASN A 55 30.01 -6.50 8.81
N LYS A 56 29.02 -5.68 8.44
CA LYS A 56 27.62 -6.11 8.33
C LYS A 56 27.24 -6.43 6.88
N PRO A 57 26.44 -7.48 6.64
CA PRO A 57 25.79 -7.69 5.36
C PRO A 57 24.89 -6.50 4.98
N THR A 58 24.68 -6.28 3.68
CA THR A 58 23.87 -5.17 3.17
C THR A 58 22.55 -5.64 2.57
N VAL A 59 21.46 -4.97 2.98
CA VAL A 59 20.12 -5.11 2.43
C VAL A 59 19.79 -3.87 1.60
N ALA A 60 19.47 -4.09 0.33
CA ALA A 60 18.94 -3.07 -0.56
C ALA A 60 17.42 -3.24 -0.69
N VAL A 61 16.64 -2.22 -0.32
CA VAL A 61 15.18 -2.18 -0.51
C VAL A 61 14.89 -1.26 -1.68
N LEU A 62 14.30 -1.81 -2.75
CA LEU A 62 14.18 -1.10 -4.01
C LEU A 62 13.05 -0.09 -4.03
N LEU A 63 13.29 1.02 -4.72
CA LEU A 63 12.33 2.05 -5.07
C LEU A 63 12.32 2.25 -6.60
N ALA A 64 11.12 2.39 -7.16
CA ALA A 64 10.93 2.76 -8.55
C ALA A 64 11.21 4.25 -8.79
N ASN A 65 11.37 4.62 -10.06
CA ASN A 65 11.36 6.02 -10.50
C ASN A 65 9.97 6.67 -10.48
N GLU A 66 8.90 5.88 -10.38
CA GLU A 66 7.53 6.38 -10.37
C GLU A 66 6.88 6.19 -8.99
N VAL A 67 6.22 5.06 -8.79
CA VAL A 67 5.55 4.73 -7.53
C VAL A 67 6.02 3.36 -7.06
N THR A 68 6.24 3.22 -5.75
CA THR A 68 6.50 1.94 -5.09
C THR A 68 5.41 1.68 -4.05
N GLU A 69 5.02 0.42 -3.87
CA GLU A 69 4.08 0.04 -2.83
C GLU A 69 4.68 0.34 -1.43
N VAL A 70 3.93 1.08 -0.60
CA VAL A 70 4.39 1.71 0.64
C VAL A 70 4.72 0.69 1.72
N PHE A 71 3.88 -0.31 1.93
CA PHE A 71 4.09 -1.34 2.94
C PHE A 71 5.18 -2.31 2.53
N ASP A 72 5.18 -2.73 1.26
CA ASP A 72 6.22 -3.59 0.68
C ASP A 72 7.62 -2.96 0.77
N PHE A 73 7.72 -1.62 0.81
CA PHE A 73 8.97 -0.90 1.02
C PHE A 73 9.30 -0.68 2.50
N LEU A 74 8.40 -0.04 3.25
CA LEU A 74 8.66 0.41 4.63
C LEU A 74 8.86 -0.75 5.60
N VAL A 75 8.01 -1.77 5.52
CA VAL A 75 7.97 -2.85 6.52
C VAL A 75 9.21 -3.73 6.46
N PRO A 76 9.65 -4.29 5.31
CA PRO A 76 10.89 -5.06 5.29
C PRO A 76 12.13 -4.21 5.58
N TYR A 77 12.14 -2.91 5.21
CA TYR A 77 13.21 -1.99 5.60
C TYR A 77 13.36 -1.95 7.12
N GLU A 78 12.26 -1.66 7.83
CA GLU A 78 12.23 -1.61 9.29
C GLU A 78 12.63 -2.96 9.89
N MET A 79 12.04 -4.06 9.42
CA MET A 79 12.31 -5.39 9.97
C MET A 79 13.80 -5.77 9.93
N PHE A 80 14.49 -5.47 8.83
CA PHE A 80 15.93 -5.70 8.74
C PHE A 80 16.71 -4.73 9.64
N ALA A 81 16.28 -3.47 9.74
CA ALA A 81 16.93 -2.47 10.60
C ALA A 81 16.82 -2.83 12.09
N MET A 82 15.65 -3.32 12.55
CA MET A 82 15.39 -3.77 13.93
C MET A 82 16.33 -4.91 14.38
N THR A 83 16.89 -5.68 13.44
CA THR A 83 17.86 -6.72 13.78
C THR A 83 19.22 -6.15 14.21
N GLU A 84 19.50 -4.89 13.86
CA GLU A 84 20.81 -4.21 13.99
C GLU A 84 21.98 -4.96 13.31
N SER A 85 21.69 -6.03 12.58
CA SER A 85 22.68 -6.97 12.04
C SER A 85 23.02 -6.68 10.57
N TYR A 86 22.30 -5.75 9.93
CA TYR A 86 22.46 -5.38 8.54
C TYR A 86 22.74 -3.88 8.39
N ASN A 87 23.43 -3.51 7.32
CA ASN A 87 23.28 -2.20 6.71
C ASN A 87 22.02 -2.23 5.85
N VAL A 88 21.03 -1.37 6.11
CA VAL A 88 19.76 -1.38 5.37
C VAL A 88 19.59 -0.05 4.65
N TYR A 89 19.35 -0.09 3.34
CA TYR A 89 19.22 1.11 2.53
C TYR A 89 18.04 1.04 1.55
N GLY A 90 17.24 2.09 1.49
CA GLY A 90 16.38 2.36 0.34
C GLY A 90 17.20 2.86 -0.85
N VAL A 91 17.03 2.23 -2.02
CA VAL A 91 17.80 2.57 -3.23
C VAL A 91 16.93 2.60 -4.48
N SER A 92 17.29 3.47 -5.42
CA SER A 92 16.58 3.68 -6.68
C SER A 92 17.54 3.96 -7.85
N PRO A 93 17.06 4.07 -9.10
CA PRO A 93 17.92 4.43 -10.24
C PRO A 93 18.71 5.73 -10.07
N ASP A 94 18.14 6.72 -9.40
CA ASP A 94 18.77 8.01 -9.09
C ASP A 94 18.49 8.42 -7.62
N ARG A 95 18.93 9.61 -7.21
CA ARG A 95 18.72 10.15 -5.84
C ARG A 95 17.52 11.10 -5.69
N GLU A 96 16.68 11.20 -6.70
CA GLU A 96 15.50 12.07 -6.63
C GLU A 96 14.45 11.50 -5.67
N ILE A 97 13.52 12.35 -5.29
CA ILE A 97 12.42 11.97 -4.38
C ILE A 97 11.53 10.96 -5.07
N LYS A 98 11.26 9.84 -4.40
CA LYS A 98 10.43 8.75 -4.90
C LYS A 98 9.11 8.72 -4.14
N SER A 99 8.03 8.46 -4.87
CA SER A 99 6.70 8.40 -4.28
C SER A 99 6.32 6.97 -3.94
N LEU A 100 5.63 6.82 -2.82
CA LEU A 100 5.02 5.58 -2.38
C LEU A 100 3.50 5.63 -2.59
N THR A 101 2.85 4.46 -2.64
CA THR A 101 1.38 4.37 -2.62
C THR A 101 0.82 5.13 -1.42
N GLY A 102 -0.36 5.73 -1.57
CA GLY A 102 -0.96 6.60 -0.55
C GLY A 102 -0.34 8.01 -0.42
N GLY A 103 0.72 8.32 -1.17
CA GLY A 103 1.23 9.69 -1.32
C GLY A 103 2.35 10.08 -0.35
N LEU A 104 2.96 9.10 0.33
CA LEU A 104 4.19 9.32 1.10
C LEU A 104 5.40 9.44 0.15
N ASP A 105 6.29 10.40 0.39
CA ASP A 105 7.50 10.57 -0.39
C ASP A 105 8.75 10.25 0.44
N VAL A 106 9.69 9.55 -0.19
CA VAL A 106 10.96 9.11 0.40
C VAL A 106 12.12 9.55 -0.47
N VAL A 107 13.24 9.91 0.17
CA VAL A 107 14.51 10.13 -0.51
C VAL A 107 15.35 8.86 -0.37
N PRO A 108 15.78 8.23 -1.48
CA PRO A 108 16.67 7.09 -1.43
C PRO A 108 18.01 7.47 -0.76
N HIS A 109 18.60 6.53 -0.03
CA HIS A 109 19.92 6.74 0.57
C HIS A 109 21.00 6.81 -0.50
N TYR A 110 20.87 5.97 -1.53
CA TYR A 110 21.79 5.87 -2.65
C TYR A 110 21.02 5.63 -3.95
N SER A 111 21.54 6.17 -5.05
CA SER A 111 21.26 5.63 -6.37
C SER A 111 21.91 4.24 -6.53
N PHE A 112 21.46 3.49 -7.54
CA PHE A 112 22.06 2.20 -7.90
C PHE A 112 23.57 2.30 -8.16
N ASP A 113 24.01 3.31 -8.92
CA ASP A 113 25.42 3.50 -9.22
C ASP A 113 26.25 3.85 -7.97
N GLU A 114 25.70 4.66 -7.05
CA GLU A 114 26.37 4.97 -5.79
C GLU A 114 26.48 3.77 -4.86
N MET A 115 25.43 2.95 -4.77
CA MET A 115 25.49 1.70 -3.98
C MET A 115 26.53 0.74 -4.56
N ASP A 116 26.54 0.59 -5.88
CA ASP A 116 27.52 -0.26 -6.56
C ASP A 116 28.96 0.22 -6.30
N ALA A 117 29.18 1.54 -6.37
CA ALA A 117 30.47 2.15 -6.07
C ALA A 117 30.88 1.99 -4.59
N MET A 118 29.93 2.14 -3.67
CA MET A 118 30.16 1.99 -2.23
C MET A 118 30.50 0.55 -1.86
N LEU A 119 29.77 -0.43 -2.39
CA LEU A 119 29.95 -1.84 -2.02
C LEU A 119 31.09 -2.51 -2.78
N GLY A 120 31.27 -2.18 -4.07
CA GLY A 120 32.19 -2.91 -4.97
C GLY A 120 31.80 -4.37 -5.21
N LYS A 121 30.60 -4.78 -4.78
CA LYS A 121 30.01 -6.12 -4.89
C LYS A 121 28.48 -6.02 -4.87
N SER A 122 27.78 -7.12 -5.15
CA SER A 122 26.33 -7.18 -4.93
C SER A 122 25.96 -7.05 -3.45
N PRO A 123 24.81 -6.43 -3.12
CA PRO A 123 24.19 -6.55 -1.81
C PRO A 123 23.93 -8.00 -1.44
N ASP A 124 23.89 -8.31 -0.15
CA ASP A 124 23.65 -9.66 0.35
C ASP A 124 22.15 -10.02 0.25
N ILE A 125 21.26 -9.03 0.36
CA ILE A 125 19.81 -9.17 0.17
C ILE A 125 19.28 -8.02 -0.68
N ILE A 126 18.39 -8.33 -1.62
CA ILE A 126 17.59 -7.34 -2.35
C ILE A 126 16.12 -7.62 -2.08
N VAL A 127 15.44 -6.64 -1.50
CA VAL A 127 13.99 -6.63 -1.35
C VAL A 127 13.39 -5.89 -2.55
N ILE A 128 12.42 -6.53 -3.21
CA ILE A 128 11.76 -6.08 -4.43
C ILE A 128 10.27 -5.86 -4.08
N PRO A 129 9.91 -4.64 -3.65
CA PRO A 129 8.52 -4.24 -3.49
C PRO A 129 7.76 -4.30 -4.81
N PHE A 130 6.42 -4.22 -4.76
CA PHE A 130 5.68 -3.94 -5.97
C PHE A 130 5.97 -2.55 -6.52
N MET A 131 6.43 -2.50 -7.77
CA MET A 131 6.69 -1.30 -8.52
C MET A 131 5.90 -1.39 -9.84
N PRO A 132 4.72 -0.75 -9.96
CA PRO A 132 3.94 -0.78 -11.19
C PRO A 132 4.78 -0.37 -12.41
N ILE A 133 4.75 -1.18 -13.47
CA ILE A 133 5.46 -0.89 -14.72
C ILE A 133 4.55 0.01 -15.57
N LEU A 134 4.59 1.32 -15.33
CA LEU A 134 3.77 2.31 -16.06
C LEU A 134 4.52 2.86 -17.28
N ASP A 135 5.81 3.15 -17.13
CA ASP A 135 6.72 3.54 -18.22
C ASP A 135 7.94 2.60 -18.26
N GLU A 136 8.08 1.90 -19.39
CA GLU A 136 9.17 0.95 -19.62
C GLU A 136 10.57 1.60 -19.53
N ASN A 137 10.74 2.84 -19.98
CA ASN A 137 12.03 3.52 -19.93
C ASN A 137 12.45 3.86 -18.49
N LYS A 138 11.47 4.17 -17.64
CA LYS A 138 11.71 4.47 -16.22
C LYS A 138 11.91 3.20 -15.40
N TYR A 139 11.26 2.10 -15.80
CA TYR A 139 11.38 0.81 -15.12
C TYR A 139 12.63 0.02 -15.52
N ALA A 140 13.09 0.12 -16.77
CA ALA A 140 14.23 -0.65 -17.28
C ALA A 140 15.48 -0.62 -16.37
N PRO A 141 15.91 0.53 -15.79
CA PRO A 141 17.04 0.55 -14.86
C PRO A 141 16.87 -0.36 -13.64
N VAL A 142 15.65 -0.47 -13.10
CA VAL A 142 15.33 -1.37 -11.97
C VAL A 142 15.50 -2.82 -12.38
N ARG A 143 14.94 -3.22 -13.52
CA ARG A 143 15.06 -4.58 -14.04
C ARG A 143 16.52 -4.98 -14.29
N GLU A 144 17.28 -4.10 -14.94
CA GLU A 144 18.69 -4.39 -15.24
C GLU A 144 19.55 -4.46 -13.97
N TRP A 145 19.30 -3.61 -12.98
CA TRP A 145 20.00 -3.69 -11.70
C TRP A 145 19.68 -4.99 -10.94
N ILE A 146 18.41 -5.41 -10.90
CA ILE A 146 18.05 -6.72 -10.33
C ILE A 146 18.80 -7.86 -11.04
N ARG A 147 18.81 -7.87 -12.39
CA ARG A 147 19.53 -8.89 -13.17
C ARG A 147 21.02 -8.91 -12.83
N LYS A 148 21.66 -7.74 -12.80
CA LYS A 148 23.09 -7.56 -12.49
C LYS A 148 23.47 -8.16 -11.14
N HIS A 149 22.61 -8.03 -10.13
CA HIS A 149 22.91 -8.44 -8.75
C HIS A 149 22.29 -9.77 -8.32
N SER A 150 21.63 -10.50 -9.22
CA SER A 150 20.90 -11.76 -8.95
C SER A 150 21.74 -13.03 -8.76
N GLY A 151 23.06 -12.89 -8.50
CA GLY A 151 23.95 -14.04 -8.31
C GLY A 151 23.56 -14.93 -7.12
N ALA A 152 24.05 -16.18 -7.10
CA ALA A 152 23.65 -17.19 -6.11
C ALA A 152 23.92 -16.83 -4.63
N LYS A 153 24.74 -15.81 -4.36
CA LYS A 153 25.03 -15.31 -3.01
C LYS A 153 24.07 -14.20 -2.55
N THR A 154 23.30 -13.64 -3.47
CA THR A 154 22.32 -12.58 -3.18
C THR A 154 20.96 -13.22 -2.92
N THR A 155 20.35 -12.94 -1.77
CA THR A 155 18.96 -13.35 -1.52
C THR A 155 18.00 -12.33 -2.15
N LEU A 156 17.07 -12.77 -2.98
CA LEU A 156 16.03 -11.91 -3.55
C LEU A 156 14.71 -12.16 -2.82
N ILE A 157 14.09 -11.10 -2.30
CA ILE A 157 12.78 -11.17 -1.66
C ILE A 157 11.80 -10.34 -2.48
N SER A 158 10.86 -10.96 -3.19
CA SER A 158 9.81 -10.20 -3.90
C SER A 158 8.52 -10.22 -3.11
N ILE A 159 7.92 -9.05 -2.88
CA ILE A 159 6.71 -8.92 -2.06
C ILE A 159 5.52 -8.52 -2.94
N CYS A 160 4.33 -9.07 -2.69
CA CYS A 160 3.10 -8.70 -3.41
C CYS A 160 3.26 -8.92 -4.92
N ASN A 161 3.03 -7.87 -5.70
CA ASN A 161 3.27 -7.85 -7.14
C ASN A 161 4.73 -7.50 -7.50
N GLY A 162 5.64 -7.33 -6.54
CA GLY A 162 7.08 -7.35 -6.79
C GLY A 162 7.54 -8.64 -7.47
N ALA A 163 6.75 -9.71 -7.39
CA ALA A 163 6.92 -10.92 -8.18
C ALA A 163 6.76 -10.68 -9.70
N GLU A 164 5.94 -9.71 -10.13
CA GLU A 164 5.89 -9.26 -11.54
C GLU A 164 7.21 -8.58 -11.93
N ASN A 165 7.75 -7.72 -11.06
CA ASN A 165 9.04 -7.08 -11.32
C ASN A 165 10.18 -8.11 -11.41
N LEU A 166 10.13 -9.15 -10.57
CA LEU A 166 11.10 -10.24 -10.64
C LEU A 166 10.85 -11.18 -11.84
N ALA A 167 9.59 -11.44 -12.21
CA ALA A 167 9.25 -12.21 -13.41
C ALA A 167 9.78 -11.55 -14.69
N ASP A 168 9.67 -10.21 -14.80
CA ASP A 168 10.13 -9.44 -15.95
C ASP A 168 11.64 -9.55 -16.20
N THR A 169 12.42 -9.89 -15.16
CA THR A 169 13.86 -10.16 -15.29
C THR A 169 14.15 -11.51 -15.95
N GLY A 170 13.19 -12.44 -15.98
CA GLY A 170 13.34 -13.83 -16.40
C GLY A 170 13.86 -14.78 -15.32
N LEU A 171 14.16 -14.27 -14.11
CA LEU A 171 14.75 -15.06 -13.02
C LEU A 171 13.79 -16.08 -12.41
N LEU A 172 12.47 -15.93 -12.61
CA LEU A 172 11.45 -16.86 -12.13
C LEU A 172 11.11 -17.97 -13.13
N ASN A 173 11.65 -17.93 -14.34
CA ASN A 173 11.28 -18.88 -15.39
C ASN A 173 11.57 -20.33 -14.95
N GLY A 174 10.55 -21.19 -15.01
CA GLY A 174 10.64 -22.59 -14.57
C GLY A 174 10.68 -22.80 -13.05
N LYS A 175 10.53 -21.74 -12.23
CA LYS A 175 10.48 -21.82 -10.76
C LYS A 175 9.04 -21.68 -10.26
N SER A 176 8.82 -22.08 -9.01
CA SER A 176 7.57 -21.77 -8.31
C SER A 176 7.62 -20.39 -7.65
N ALA A 177 6.54 -19.61 -7.74
CA ALA A 177 6.49 -18.30 -7.11
C ALA A 177 5.08 -17.98 -6.60
N ALA A 178 5.00 -17.13 -5.57
CA ALA A 178 3.77 -16.52 -5.11
C ALA A 178 3.69 -15.06 -5.57
N THR A 179 2.48 -14.52 -5.61
CA THR A 179 2.20 -13.12 -5.88
C THR A 179 0.85 -12.74 -5.28
N HIS A 180 0.49 -11.45 -5.33
CA HIS A 180 -0.76 -10.97 -4.78
C HIS A 180 -1.96 -11.68 -5.41
N TRP A 181 -2.90 -12.13 -4.57
CA TRP A 181 -4.07 -12.92 -4.99
C TRP A 181 -4.94 -12.19 -6.03
N GLY A 182 -5.00 -10.87 -5.96
CA GLY A 182 -5.75 -10.02 -6.89
C GLY A 182 -5.20 -10.03 -8.32
N ASP A 183 -3.91 -10.28 -8.50
CA ASP A 183 -3.22 -10.24 -9.80
C ASP A 183 -2.79 -11.62 -10.31
N MET A 184 -2.92 -12.65 -9.48
CA MET A 184 -2.58 -14.04 -9.80
C MET A 184 -3.04 -14.48 -11.20
N ASN A 185 -4.32 -14.27 -11.55
CA ASN A 185 -4.86 -14.67 -12.84
C ASN A 185 -4.26 -13.90 -14.03
N ARG A 186 -3.89 -12.63 -13.83
CA ARG A 186 -3.25 -11.81 -14.86
C ARG A 186 -1.81 -12.27 -15.06
N LEU A 187 -1.09 -12.53 -13.98
CA LEU A 187 0.31 -12.94 -14.01
C LEU A 187 0.51 -14.37 -14.52
N ILE A 188 -0.40 -15.31 -14.23
CA ILE A 188 -0.42 -16.64 -14.86
C ILE A 188 -0.49 -16.53 -16.39
N LYS A 189 -1.29 -15.60 -16.92
CA LYS A 189 -1.40 -15.40 -18.37
C LYS A 189 -0.19 -14.68 -18.97
N LYS A 190 0.39 -13.73 -18.23
CA LYS A 190 1.51 -12.90 -18.69
C LYS A 190 2.84 -13.67 -18.66
N TYR A 191 3.05 -14.50 -17.63
CA TYR A 191 4.27 -15.29 -17.40
C TYR A 191 3.92 -16.78 -17.19
N PRO A 192 3.47 -17.49 -18.24
CA PRO A 192 3.02 -18.89 -18.15
C PRO A 192 4.14 -19.90 -17.85
N GLU A 193 5.40 -19.51 -17.99
CA GLU A 193 6.60 -20.30 -17.66
C GLU A 193 6.89 -20.38 -16.16
N ILE A 194 6.21 -19.58 -15.34
CA ILE A 194 6.33 -19.57 -13.88
C ILE A 194 5.25 -20.47 -13.27
N GLN A 195 5.64 -21.31 -12.32
CA GLN A 195 4.70 -22.14 -11.57
C GLN A 195 4.09 -21.35 -10.41
N TRP A 196 3.04 -20.59 -10.71
CA TRP A 196 2.37 -19.76 -9.70
C TRP A 196 1.66 -20.60 -8.62
N VAL A 197 1.99 -20.33 -7.36
CA VAL A 197 1.45 -20.99 -6.15
C VAL A 197 0.57 -19.97 -5.42
N ASN A 198 -0.68 -20.33 -5.15
CA ASN A 198 -1.70 -19.40 -4.62
C ASN A 198 -2.21 -19.77 -3.23
N ASP A 199 -1.74 -20.86 -2.64
CA ASP A 199 -2.15 -21.40 -1.35
C ASP A 199 -1.03 -21.26 -0.29
N ARG A 200 -0.05 -20.40 -0.57
CA ARG A 200 1.06 -20.10 0.34
C ARG A 200 1.28 -18.61 0.51
N ARG A 201 1.64 -18.22 1.72
CA ARG A 201 2.08 -16.88 2.10
C ARG A 201 3.39 -16.53 1.40
N TYR A 202 4.34 -17.46 1.38
CA TYR A 202 5.59 -17.29 0.62
C TYR A 202 6.09 -18.62 0.05
N VAL A 203 6.94 -18.52 -0.97
CA VAL A 203 7.52 -19.64 -1.71
C VAL A 203 9.04 -19.40 -1.85
N PRO A 204 9.87 -20.18 -1.15
CA PRO A 204 11.31 -20.17 -1.36
C PRO A 204 11.70 -21.05 -2.57
N GLN A 205 12.60 -20.55 -3.43
CA GLN A 205 13.19 -21.25 -4.58
C GLN A 205 14.67 -20.88 -4.71
N GLY A 206 15.56 -21.70 -4.14
CA GLY A 206 16.99 -21.39 -4.10
C GLY A 206 17.26 -20.14 -3.26
N ASN A 207 17.86 -19.12 -3.87
CA ASN A 207 18.13 -17.81 -3.26
C ASN A 207 16.97 -16.80 -3.43
N ILE A 208 15.83 -17.21 -4.00
CA ILE A 208 14.66 -16.35 -4.21
C ILE A 208 13.57 -16.72 -3.21
N VAL A 209 12.92 -15.73 -2.60
CA VAL A 209 11.72 -15.88 -1.78
C VAL A 209 10.66 -14.91 -2.30
N SER A 210 9.60 -15.44 -2.92
CA SER A 210 8.45 -14.64 -3.35
C SER A 210 7.31 -14.76 -2.36
N SER A 211 6.67 -13.65 -1.96
CA SER A 211 5.47 -13.67 -1.13
C SER A 211 4.20 -13.41 -1.93
N ALA A 212 3.06 -13.75 -1.33
CA ALA A 212 1.75 -13.29 -1.76
C ALA A 212 1.58 -11.81 -1.38
N GLY A 213 0.42 -11.38 -0.88
CA GLY A 213 0.17 -9.98 -0.51
C GLY A 213 1.00 -9.44 0.66
N LEU A 214 0.64 -8.24 1.09
CA LEU A 214 1.51 -7.36 1.89
C LEU A 214 1.95 -8.01 3.20
N THR A 215 1.00 -8.48 4.01
CA THR A 215 1.36 -9.13 5.28
C THR A 215 2.03 -10.50 5.09
N SER A 216 1.92 -11.12 3.91
CA SER A 216 2.75 -12.28 3.54
C SER A 216 4.21 -11.89 3.29
N GLY A 217 4.46 -10.63 2.93
CA GLY A 217 5.80 -10.03 2.88
C GLY A 217 6.50 -10.00 4.24
N ILE A 218 5.74 -9.79 5.33
CA ILE A 218 6.26 -9.95 6.70
C ILE A 218 6.71 -11.40 6.91
N ASP A 219 5.87 -12.37 6.56
CA ASP A 219 6.19 -13.80 6.73
C ASP A 219 7.45 -14.19 5.94
N ALA A 220 7.57 -13.74 4.69
CA ALA A 220 8.74 -13.98 3.85
C ALA A 220 10.02 -13.34 4.41
N THR A 221 9.91 -12.10 4.92
CA THR A 221 11.04 -11.37 5.50
C THR A 221 11.49 -12.02 6.81
N LEU A 222 10.55 -12.38 7.70
CA LEU A 222 10.85 -13.14 8.92
C LEU A 222 11.44 -14.52 8.62
N TYR A 223 10.99 -15.20 7.56
CA TYR A 223 11.59 -16.44 7.11
C TYR A 223 13.06 -16.24 6.72
N VAL A 224 13.38 -15.19 5.95
CA VAL A 224 14.77 -14.89 5.58
C VAL A 224 15.62 -14.52 6.79
N ILE A 225 15.12 -13.66 7.69
CA ILE A 225 15.79 -13.33 8.96
C ILE A 225 16.04 -14.61 9.76
N SER A 226 15.05 -15.51 9.86
CA SER A 226 15.20 -16.78 10.57
C SER A 226 16.25 -17.69 9.93
N LYS A 227 16.40 -17.68 8.61
CA LYS A 227 17.40 -18.49 7.90
C LYS A 227 18.82 -17.94 8.05
N GLN A 228 18.97 -16.62 8.14
CA GLN A 228 20.28 -15.98 8.20
C GLN A 228 20.78 -15.73 9.63
N LEU A 229 19.89 -15.34 10.55
CA LEU A 229 20.23 -14.96 11.93
C LEU A 229 19.65 -15.92 12.98
N GLY A 230 18.88 -16.93 12.55
CA GLY A 230 18.22 -17.88 13.43
C GLY A 230 16.81 -17.45 13.88
N GLU A 231 16.01 -18.45 14.29
CA GLU A 231 14.59 -18.25 14.66
C GLU A 231 14.40 -17.26 15.82
N ALA A 232 15.34 -17.20 16.76
CA ALA A 232 15.28 -16.28 17.89
C ALA A 232 15.28 -14.80 17.45
N ALA A 233 16.08 -14.45 16.43
CA ALA A 233 16.10 -13.10 15.87
C ALA A 233 14.77 -12.77 15.19
N ALA A 234 14.23 -13.69 14.39
CA ALA A 234 12.92 -13.50 13.74
C ALA A 234 11.78 -13.36 14.77
N LYS A 235 11.77 -14.17 15.84
CA LYS A 235 10.78 -14.04 16.93
C LYS A 235 10.91 -12.72 17.69
N LYS A 236 12.14 -12.22 17.87
CA LYS A 236 12.39 -10.91 18.48
C LYS A 236 11.74 -9.80 17.65
N VAL A 237 12.03 -9.75 16.34
CA VAL A 237 11.44 -8.76 15.42
C VAL A 237 9.92 -8.85 15.41
N ALA A 238 9.36 -10.06 15.23
CA ALA A 238 7.91 -10.25 15.23
C ALA A 238 7.24 -9.80 16.55
N LYS A 239 7.89 -10.05 17.69
CA LYS A 239 7.41 -9.60 19.00
C LYS A 239 7.45 -8.08 19.13
N GLU A 240 8.52 -7.43 18.69
CA GLU A 240 8.65 -5.97 18.74
C GLU A 240 7.61 -5.27 17.86
N MET A 241 7.22 -5.87 16.73
CA MET A 241 6.13 -5.39 15.88
C MET A 241 4.72 -5.76 16.40
N ASN A 242 4.61 -6.56 17.48
CA ASN A 242 3.36 -7.22 17.90
C ASN A 242 2.68 -8.02 16.77
N TYR A 243 3.46 -8.62 15.86
CA TYR A 243 2.92 -9.34 14.71
C TYR A 243 2.14 -10.59 15.14
N PRO A 244 0.83 -10.71 14.83
CA PRO A 244 -0.02 -11.72 15.44
C PRO A 244 0.05 -13.10 14.78
N SER A 245 0.77 -13.23 13.65
CA SER A 245 0.63 -14.39 12.75
C SER A 245 1.93 -15.13 12.49
N TYR A 246 2.85 -15.16 13.48
CA TYR A 246 4.17 -15.79 13.34
C TYR A 246 4.11 -17.28 12.92
N GLU A 247 2.99 -17.97 13.18
CA GLU A 247 2.79 -19.34 12.73
C GLU A 247 3.02 -19.53 11.22
N TYR A 248 2.68 -18.52 10.39
CA TYR A 248 2.88 -18.56 8.94
C TYR A 248 4.35 -18.52 8.53
N VAL A 249 5.25 -18.03 9.39
CA VAL A 249 6.70 -18.09 9.16
C VAL A 249 7.18 -19.54 9.11
N THR A 250 6.61 -20.40 9.94
CA THR A 250 6.97 -21.84 10.00
C THR A 250 6.15 -22.70 9.06
N ASN A 251 4.89 -22.33 8.81
CA ASN A 251 3.99 -23.02 7.91
C ASN A 251 3.28 -22.01 7.01
N PRO A 252 3.80 -21.73 5.80
CA PRO A 252 3.23 -20.71 4.93
C PRO A 252 1.89 -21.10 4.31
N GLN A 253 1.35 -22.29 4.57
CA GLN A 253 0.10 -22.73 3.97
C GLN A 253 -1.05 -21.81 4.39
N MET A 254 -1.86 -21.39 3.43
CA MET A 254 -3.05 -20.57 3.66
C MET A 254 -4.17 -20.96 2.70
N LYS A 255 -5.38 -20.51 3.00
CA LYS A 255 -6.50 -20.63 2.06
C LYS A 255 -6.46 -19.44 1.08
N PRO A 256 -6.39 -19.68 -0.25
CA PRO A 256 -6.31 -18.60 -1.23
C PRO A 256 -7.48 -17.63 -1.10
N PHE A 257 -7.19 -16.32 -1.15
CA PHE A 257 -8.23 -15.35 -1.44
C PHE A 257 -8.54 -15.37 -2.93
N VAL A 258 -9.81 -15.14 -3.26
CA VAL A 258 -10.29 -15.02 -4.63
C VAL A 258 -11.11 -13.75 -4.77
N ALA A 259 -11.07 -13.15 -5.96
CA ALA A 259 -11.99 -12.08 -6.30
C ALA A 259 -13.43 -12.60 -6.21
N GLY A 260 -14.29 -11.88 -5.50
CA GLY A 260 -15.68 -12.29 -5.26
C GLY A 260 -16.62 -11.11 -5.05
N LEU A 261 -17.90 -11.40 -4.82
CA LEU A 261 -18.94 -10.37 -4.64
C LEU A 261 -18.64 -9.41 -3.48
N SER A 262 -17.93 -9.86 -2.44
CA SER A 262 -17.49 -9.01 -1.32
C SER A 262 -16.58 -7.85 -1.77
N ASP A 263 -15.88 -8.00 -2.89
CA ASP A 263 -14.93 -7.01 -3.39
C ASP A 263 -15.62 -5.90 -4.19
N ILE A 264 -16.94 -6.04 -4.43
CA ILE A 264 -17.74 -5.00 -5.04
C ILE A 264 -17.71 -3.72 -4.21
N THR A 265 -17.52 -3.82 -2.89
CA THR A 265 -17.38 -2.67 -1.98
C THR A 265 -16.33 -1.68 -2.48
N TYR A 266 -15.15 -2.16 -2.90
CA TYR A 266 -14.11 -1.29 -3.45
C TYR A 266 -14.54 -0.62 -4.74
N VAL A 267 -15.16 -1.38 -5.65
CA VAL A 267 -15.65 -0.84 -6.92
C VAL A 267 -16.70 0.25 -6.65
N LEU A 268 -17.64 -0.01 -5.73
CA LEU A 268 -18.71 0.93 -5.38
C LEU A 268 -18.19 2.16 -4.65
N ASN A 269 -17.25 2.01 -3.72
CA ASN A 269 -16.57 3.12 -3.06
C ASN A 269 -15.96 4.04 -4.12
N ASN A 270 -15.17 3.49 -5.04
CA ASN A 270 -14.55 4.29 -6.09
C ASN A 270 -15.56 4.86 -7.10
N ALA A 271 -16.65 4.14 -7.40
CA ALA A 271 -17.64 4.56 -8.40
C ALA A 271 -18.66 5.60 -7.91
N TYR A 272 -19.11 5.50 -6.66
CA TYR A 272 -20.29 6.23 -6.17
C TYR A 272 -20.04 7.09 -4.93
N GLN A 273 -18.95 6.86 -4.20
CA GLN A 273 -18.62 7.66 -3.03
C GLN A 273 -17.82 8.90 -3.43
N TRP A 274 -18.49 9.94 -3.92
CA TRP A 274 -17.82 11.09 -4.53
C TRP A 274 -17.16 12.03 -3.51
N ASN A 275 -17.58 11.98 -2.25
CA ASN A 275 -17.02 12.80 -1.17
C ASN A 275 -15.97 12.00 -0.38
N LYS A 276 -14.73 11.98 -0.88
CA LYS A 276 -13.63 11.32 -0.18
C LYS A 276 -13.19 12.13 1.05
N VAL A 277 -12.93 11.44 2.16
CA VAL A 277 -12.32 12.04 3.35
C VAL A 277 -10.89 12.45 3.02
N LYS A 278 -10.49 13.69 3.32
CA LYS A 278 -9.10 14.14 3.23
C LYS A 278 -8.47 14.10 4.61
N ALA A 279 -7.68 13.07 4.84
CA ALA A 279 -6.93 12.90 6.07
C ALA A 279 -5.50 13.43 5.90
N GLY A 280 -5.09 14.34 6.78
CA GLY A 280 -3.66 14.63 6.94
C GLY A 280 -3.01 13.48 7.70
N VAL A 281 -1.77 13.14 7.34
CA VAL A 281 -0.92 12.21 8.09
C VAL A 281 0.30 12.99 8.54
N LEU A 282 0.47 13.12 9.85
CA LEU A 282 1.59 13.87 10.41
C LEU A 282 2.88 13.04 10.28
N VAL A 283 3.86 13.59 9.57
CA VAL A 283 5.19 13.03 9.41
C VAL A 283 6.17 13.86 10.25
N TYR A 284 6.82 13.20 11.22
CA TYR A 284 7.67 13.83 12.22
C TYR A 284 8.92 12.97 12.48
N ASN A 285 9.98 13.56 13.05
CA ASN A 285 11.24 12.85 13.28
C ASN A 285 11.06 11.70 14.27
N GLY A 286 11.55 10.53 13.93
CA GLY A 286 11.37 9.32 14.73
C GLY A 286 10.01 8.63 14.53
N ALA A 287 9.19 9.05 13.56
CA ALA A 287 8.02 8.29 13.17
C ALA A 287 8.40 6.87 12.74
N ASP A 288 7.61 5.90 13.19
CA ASP A 288 7.81 4.47 12.96
C ASP A 288 7.26 4.07 11.58
N GLU A 289 8.03 3.30 10.82
CA GLU A 289 7.78 3.01 9.40
C GLU A 289 6.57 2.09 9.21
N LEU A 290 6.42 1.05 10.04
CA LEU A 290 5.28 0.15 10.07
C LEU A 290 4.02 0.93 10.41
N ASP A 291 4.09 1.78 11.43
CA ASP A 291 3.00 2.65 11.85
C ASP A 291 2.55 3.63 10.74
N LEU A 292 3.49 4.21 9.99
CA LEU A 292 3.18 5.03 8.81
C LEU A 292 2.52 4.19 7.71
N SER A 293 3.07 3.01 7.41
CA SER A 293 2.52 2.11 6.39
C SER A 293 1.08 1.73 6.68
N ALA A 294 0.74 1.54 7.96
CA ALA A 294 -0.62 1.20 8.38
C ALA A 294 -1.66 2.24 7.96
N VAL A 295 -1.28 3.52 7.94
CA VAL A 295 -2.17 4.59 7.48
C VAL A 295 -2.20 4.65 5.95
N PHE A 296 -1.03 4.70 5.31
CA PHE A 296 -0.97 4.93 3.87
C PHE A 296 -1.57 3.79 3.05
N ASP A 297 -1.53 2.55 3.54
CA ASP A 297 -2.19 1.44 2.86
C ASP A 297 -3.66 1.27 3.26
N THR A 298 -3.99 1.31 4.55
CA THR A 298 -5.37 1.03 4.99
C THR A 298 -6.36 2.06 4.45
N TYR A 299 -6.03 3.35 4.59
CA TYR A 299 -6.93 4.43 4.19
C TYR A 299 -6.89 4.70 2.68
N ALA A 300 -5.70 4.74 2.06
CA ALA A 300 -5.64 5.01 0.63
C ALA A 300 -6.20 3.86 -0.21
N ALA A 301 -5.99 2.60 0.22
CA ALA A 301 -6.51 1.44 -0.49
C ALA A 301 -8.01 1.18 -0.27
N SER A 302 -8.67 1.89 0.65
CA SER A 302 -10.12 1.76 0.88
C SER A 302 -10.97 2.34 -0.27
N GLY A 303 -10.37 3.25 -1.04
CA GLY A 303 -11.08 4.05 -2.03
C GLY A 303 -12.02 5.08 -1.41
N THR A 304 -11.93 5.37 -0.10
CA THR A 304 -12.80 6.33 0.61
C THR A 304 -12.03 7.53 1.14
N THR A 305 -10.72 7.37 1.36
CA THR A 305 -9.87 8.38 1.99
C THR A 305 -8.71 8.76 1.08
N THR A 306 -8.45 10.07 0.97
CA THR A 306 -7.23 10.63 0.39
C THR A 306 -6.31 11.06 1.54
N THR A 307 -5.14 10.44 1.63
CA THR A 307 -4.11 10.77 2.61
C THR A 307 -3.18 11.86 2.06
N LEU A 308 -2.85 12.84 2.89
CA LEU A 308 -1.91 13.92 2.58
C LEU A 308 -0.82 13.95 3.64
N THR A 309 0.46 13.82 3.26
CA THR A 309 1.58 14.00 4.19
C THR A 309 1.68 15.44 4.66
N VAL A 310 1.75 15.67 5.97
CA VAL A 310 1.88 16.99 6.58
C VAL A 310 3.02 16.99 7.58
N SER A 311 3.82 18.05 7.62
CA SER A 311 4.83 18.26 8.65
C SER A 311 4.90 19.73 9.07
N SER A 312 5.42 20.03 10.26
CA SER A 312 5.83 21.39 10.60
C SER A 312 7.07 21.84 9.82
N SER A 313 7.92 20.89 9.43
CA SER A 313 9.19 21.13 8.77
C SER A 313 9.08 21.24 7.25
N SER A 314 9.94 22.06 6.64
CA SER A 314 10.19 22.05 5.20
C SER A 314 11.43 21.24 4.81
N LYS A 315 12.15 20.69 5.81
CA LYS A 315 13.30 19.79 5.61
C LYS A 315 12.85 18.33 5.62
N PRO A 316 13.64 17.42 5.06
CA PRO A 316 13.41 15.99 5.23
C PRO A 316 13.27 15.60 6.70
N ILE A 317 12.37 14.67 6.94
CA ILE A 317 12.12 14.05 8.24
C ILE A 317 12.87 12.72 8.28
N VAL A 318 13.53 12.42 9.39
CA VAL A 318 14.22 11.14 9.57
C VAL A 318 13.34 10.22 10.40
N THR A 319 12.97 9.07 9.85
CA THR A 319 12.18 8.06 10.55
C THR A 319 12.98 7.38 11.66
N LYS A 320 12.32 6.57 12.47
CA LYS A 320 12.92 5.82 13.58
C LYS A 320 14.15 5.02 13.16
N HIS A 321 14.13 4.41 11.98
CA HIS A 321 15.24 3.60 11.45
C HIS A 321 16.01 4.29 10.32
N GLY A 322 15.86 5.61 10.15
CA GLY A 322 16.79 6.42 9.36
C GLY A 322 16.40 6.71 7.91
N LEU A 323 15.17 6.40 7.47
CA LEU A 323 14.69 6.85 6.16
C LEU A 323 14.45 8.35 6.15
N ASN A 324 14.72 8.99 5.02
CA ASN A 324 14.42 10.39 4.81
C ASN A 324 13.06 10.51 4.13
N LEU A 325 12.05 11.01 4.85
CA LEU A 325 10.72 11.29 4.32
C LEU A 325 10.56 12.76 3.99
N VAL A 326 9.69 13.04 3.03
CA VAL A 326 9.37 14.41 2.64
C VAL A 326 7.86 14.60 2.69
N ALA A 327 7.41 15.59 3.45
CA ALA A 327 6.01 15.97 3.47
C ALA A 327 5.68 16.91 2.30
N ARG A 328 4.66 16.57 1.51
CA ARG A 328 4.13 17.40 0.43
C ARG A 328 3.46 18.70 0.91
N TYR A 329 3.05 18.74 2.18
CA TYR A 329 2.44 19.92 2.79
C TYR A 329 3.10 20.28 4.10
N GLN A 330 3.19 21.58 4.34
CA GLN A 330 3.49 22.13 5.64
C GLN A 330 2.17 22.46 6.35
N ILE A 331 2.17 22.44 7.69
CA ILE A 331 0.98 22.78 8.50
C ILE A 331 0.33 24.10 8.02
N LYS A 332 1.13 25.10 7.66
CA LYS A 332 0.66 26.42 7.22
C LYS A 332 -0.07 26.45 5.87
N ASN A 333 0.14 25.46 4.99
CA ASN A 333 -0.37 25.46 3.61
C ASN A 333 -1.15 24.19 3.22
N VAL A 334 -1.39 23.29 4.17
CA VAL A 334 -2.24 22.12 3.94
C VAL A 334 -3.68 22.57 3.63
N PRO A 335 -4.35 21.93 2.65
CA PRO A 335 -5.78 22.19 2.41
C PRO A 335 -6.61 21.82 3.64
N LYS A 336 -7.88 22.21 3.63
CA LYS A 336 -8.84 21.78 4.66
C LYS A 336 -8.85 20.25 4.76
N LEU A 337 -8.68 19.76 5.98
CA LEU A 337 -8.71 18.35 6.34
C LEU A 337 -9.92 18.06 7.23
N GLU A 338 -10.44 16.84 7.15
CA GLU A 338 -11.44 16.33 8.07
C GLU A 338 -10.80 15.83 9.37
N LYS A 339 -9.61 15.22 9.28
CA LYS A 339 -8.80 14.79 10.42
C LYS A 339 -7.30 14.85 10.14
N MET A 340 -6.52 14.94 11.21
CA MET A 340 -5.07 14.80 11.19
C MET A 340 -4.69 13.53 11.96
N ILE A 341 -4.18 12.53 11.26
CA ILE A 341 -3.74 11.25 11.81
C ILE A 341 -2.31 11.42 12.32
N VAL A 342 -2.09 11.01 13.57
CA VAL A 342 -0.77 10.94 14.20
C VAL A 342 -0.53 9.48 14.56
N VAL A 343 0.51 8.90 13.96
CA VAL A 343 0.94 7.52 14.19
C VAL A 343 2.01 7.47 15.28
N GLY A 344 2.23 6.32 15.90
CA GLY A 344 3.15 6.15 17.03
C GLY A 344 2.43 6.08 18.38
N ALA A 345 2.77 5.08 19.20
CA ALA A 345 2.23 4.95 20.56
C ALA A 345 2.68 6.10 21.49
N ASP A 346 3.88 6.61 21.28
CA ASP A 346 4.55 7.69 22.02
C ASP A 346 4.54 9.04 21.27
N ALA A 347 3.74 9.15 20.21
CA ALA A 347 3.75 10.28 19.29
C ALA A 347 3.39 11.61 19.95
N GLU A 348 2.65 11.60 21.07
CA GLU A 348 2.38 12.82 21.84
C GLU A 348 3.65 13.49 22.35
N SER A 349 4.64 12.69 22.77
CA SER A 349 5.95 13.18 23.16
C SER A 349 6.85 13.37 21.95
N ALA A 350 6.93 12.39 21.05
CA ALA A 350 7.88 12.41 19.93
C ALA A 350 7.57 13.52 18.91
N ALA A 351 6.29 13.82 18.68
CA ALA A 351 5.82 14.85 17.76
C ALA A 351 5.28 16.10 18.50
N ALA A 352 5.69 16.33 19.76
CA ALA A 352 5.11 17.39 20.60
C ALA A 352 5.18 18.78 19.95
N GLU A 353 6.28 19.09 19.27
CA GLU A 353 6.45 20.36 18.54
C GLU A 353 5.44 20.48 17.39
N ASP A 354 5.40 19.49 16.49
CA ASP A 354 4.47 19.43 15.37
C ASP A 354 3.00 19.53 15.83
N ILE A 355 2.65 18.80 16.90
CA ILE A 355 1.31 18.79 17.49
C ILE A 355 0.93 20.17 18.03
N ASN A 356 1.86 20.84 18.71
CA ASN A 356 1.62 22.18 19.23
C ASN A 356 1.47 23.20 18.10
N GLN A 357 2.28 23.09 17.04
CA GLN A 357 2.11 23.92 15.85
C GLN A 357 0.76 23.67 15.17
N TRP A 358 0.33 22.41 15.05
CA TRP A 358 -1.00 22.08 14.52
C TRP A 358 -2.12 22.71 15.34
N LYS A 359 -2.09 22.56 16.67
CA LYS A 359 -3.11 23.14 17.57
C LYS A 359 -3.18 24.67 17.48
N ASN A 360 -2.05 25.33 17.21
CA ASN A 360 -1.96 26.79 17.11
C ASN A 360 -2.17 27.33 15.69
N SER A 361 -2.31 26.46 14.68
CA SER A 361 -2.42 26.84 13.27
C SER A 361 -3.76 27.46 12.88
N GLY A 362 -4.79 27.33 13.73
CA GLY A 362 -6.16 27.73 13.41
C GLY A 362 -6.94 26.71 12.57
N HIS A 363 -6.32 25.59 12.19
CA HIS A 363 -7.03 24.47 11.55
C HIS A 363 -8.03 23.82 12.51
N SER A 364 -9.17 23.37 11.97
CA SER A 364 -10.25 22.76 12.76
C SER A 364 -10.24 21.23 12.78
N ALA A 365 -9.38 20.60 11.99
CA ALA A 365 -9.32 19.14 11.92
C ALA A 365 -8.80 18.55 13.24
N LYS A 366 -9.51 17.55 13.76
CA LYS A 366 -9.16 16.88 15.01
C LYS A 366 -7.92 16.00 14.83
N LEU A 367 -7.10 15.94 15.87
CA LEU A 367 -5.98 14.99 15.94
C LEU A 367 -6.51 13.60 16.32
N LEU A 368 -6.28 12.62 15.46
CA LEU A 368 -6.50 11.20 15.70
C LEU A 368 -5.15 10.56 16.04
N PHE A 369 -4.95 10.19 17.30
CA PHE A 369 -3.77 9.46 17.74
C PHE A 369 -4.03 7.96 17.60
N LEU A 370 -3.65 7.41 16.45
CA LEU A 370 -4.11 6.09 16.02
C LEU A 370 -3.63 4.97 16.96
N HIS A 371 -2.38 5.05 17.43
CA HIS A 371 -1.74 3.97 18.19
C HIS A 371 -1.65 4.21 19.70
N ARG A 372 -2.10 5.37 20.19
CA ARG A 372 -1.97 5.79 21.62
C ARG A 372 -2.49 4.75 22.62
N LYS A 373 -3.57 4.05 22.29
CA LYS A 373 -4.22 3.03 23.15
C LYS A 373 -4.04 1.60 22.62
N ALA A 374 -3.07 1.39 21.73
CA ALA A 374 -2.86 0.16 20.99
C ALA A 374 -1.36 -0.20 20.89
N ALA A 375 -0.54 0.26 21.85
CA ALA A 375 0.92 0.07 21.83
C ALA A 375 1.36 -1.40 21.88
N ASP A 376 0.51 -2.28 22.42
CA ASP A 376 0.69 -3.73 22.52
C ASP A 376 0.02 -4.51 21.37
N ARG A 377 -0.47 -3.80 20.36
CA ARG A 377 -1.15 -4.36 19.20
C ARG A 377 -0.34 -4.14 17.93
N PHE A 378 -0.66 -4.90 16.90
CA PHE A 378 -0.09 -4.71 15.57
C PHE A 378 -0.58 -3.39 14.96
N ALA A 379 0.29 -2.62 14.33
CA ALA A 379 -0.02 -1.26 13.83
C ALA A 379 -1.28 -1.17 12.94
N MET A 380 -1.55 -2.21 12.15
CA MET A 380 -2.69 -2.25 11.23
C MET A 380 -4.05 -2.34 11.93
N ASP A 381 -4.09 -2.92 13.13
CA ASP A 381 -5.33 -3.16 13.86
C ASP A 381 -6.16 -1.88 14.07
N PRO A 382 -5.64 -0.85 14.77
CA PRO A 382 -6.39 0.38 15.01
C PRO A 382 -6.71 1.13 13.70
N ALA A 383 -5.91 0.97 12.65
CA ALA A 383 -6.21 1.56 11.34
C ALA A 383 -7.48 0.94 10.72
N PHE A 384 -7.65 -0.39 10.80
CA PHE A 384 -8.87 -1.04 10.32
C PHE A 384 -10.09 -0.71 11.19
N GLU A 385 -9.92 -0.63 12.50
CA GLU A 385 -11.00 -0.28 13.44
C GLU A 385 -11.50 1.15 13.21
N ASP A 386 -10.60 2.12 13.07
CA ASP A 386 -10.95 3.50 12.75
C ASP A 386 -11.54 3.64 11.34
N LEU A 387 -11.04 2.88 10.35
CA LEU A 387 -11.65 2.86 9.02
C LEU A 387 -13.10 2.32 9.06
N ALA A 388 -13.38 1.33 9.90
CA ALA A 388 -14.75 0.81 10.08
C ALA A 388 -15.67 1.85 10.72
N GLU A 389 -15.18 2.57 11.74
CA GLU A 389 -15.93 3.62 12.43
C GLU A 389 -16.19 4.82 11.51
N GLN A 390 -15.18 5.23 10.74
CA GLN A 390 -15.27 6.33 9.79
C GLN A 390 -16.23 6.02 8.63
N GLU A 391 -16.12 4.82 8.07
CA GLU A 391 -16.80 4.44 6.83
C GLU A 391 -17.86 3.37 7.09
N ASP A 392 -17.42 2.11 7.06
CA ASP A 392 -18.24 0.95 7.32
C ASP A 392 -17.39 -0.33 7.50
N ILE A 393 -18.01 -1.35 8.10
CA ILE A 393 -17.39 -2.64 8.40
C ILE A 393 -16.95 -3.39 7.12
N GLN A 394 -17.65 -3.25 5.98
CA GLN A 394 -17.29 -3.96 4.74
C GLN A 394 -16.05 -3.36 4.09
N THR A 395 -15.92 -2.03 4.13
CA THR A 395 -14.75 -1.31 3.65
C THR A 395 -13.51 -1.71 4.45
N ALA A 396 -13.60 -1.77 5.78
CA ALA A 396 -12.51 -2.24 6.63
C ALA A 396 -12.16 -3.73 6.38
N LYS A 397 -13.16 -4.61 6.25
CA LYS A 397 -12.94 -6.02 5.90
C LYS A 397 -12.29 -6.20 4.54
N PHE A 398 -12.71 -5.39 3.55
CA PHE A 398 -12.09 -5.40 2.24
C PHE A 398 -10.64 -4.91 2.30
N ALA A 399 -10.36 -3.83 3.04
CA ALA A 399 -9.00 -3.34 3.25
C ALA A 399 -8.12 -4.44 3.86
N ALA A 400 -8.56 -5.09 4.94
CA ALA A 400 -7.84 -6.22 5.55
C ALA A 400 -7.60 -7.37 4.56
N LYS A 401 -8.62 -7.78 3.79
CA LYS A 401 -8.49 -8.81 2.74
C LYS A 401 -7.47 -8.40 1.67
N ARG A 402 -7.51 -7.14 1.21
CA ARG A 402 -6.59 -6.59 0.21
C ARG A 402 -5.15 -6.61 0.70
N LEU A 403 -4.89 -6.22 1.94
CA LEU A 403 -3.56 -6.29 2.56
C LEU A 403 -3.15 -7.73 2.96
N GLU A 404 -4.01 -8.70 2.63
CA GLU A 404 -3.92 -10.10 2.99
C GLU A 404 -3.80 -10.35 4.50
N TYR A 405 -4.30 -9.42 5.31
CA TYR A 405 -4.34 -9.53 6.77
C TYR A 405 -5.41 -10.53 7.17
N ARG A 406 -4.97 -11.68 7.70
CA ARG A 406 -5.82 -12.86 7.94
C ARG A 406 -6.29 -12.98 9.39
N THR A 407 -5.53 -12.45 10.32
CA THR A 407 -5.84 -12.52 11.75
C THR A 407 -6.77 -11.36 12.06
N THR A 408 -8.05 -11.52 11.74
CA THR A 408 -9.06 -10.45 11.86
C THR A 408 -10.07 -10.66 12.97
N ASP A 409 -10.08 -11.84 13.60
CA ASP A 409 -11.11 -12.23 14.58
C ASP A 409 -11.08 -11.37 15.85
N HIS A 410 -9.93 -10.78 16.17
CA HIS A 410 -9.75 -9.89 17.33
C HIS A 410 -10.05 -8.42 17.02
N LEU A 411 -10.26 -8.05 15.75
CA LEU A 411 -10.55 -6.67 15.36
C LEU A 411 -11.93 -6.24 15.86
N LYS A 412 -11.98 -5.06 16.49
CA LYS A 412 -13.21 -4.44 16.99
C LYS A 412 -13.80 -3.53 15.91
N LEU A 413 -14.33 -4.14 14.86
CA LEU A 413 -14.94 -3.40 13.75
C LEU A 413 -16.35 -2.91 14.16
N GLU A 414 -16.42 -1.67 14.61
CA GLU A 414 -17.66 -0.96 14.95
C GLU A 414 -18.01 0.06 13.86
N GLY A 415 -19.28 0.47 13.76
CA GLY A 415 -19.75 1.42 12.75
C GLY A 415 -20.90 0.90 11.90
N SER A 416 -21.15 1.56 10.77
CA SER A 416 -22.21 1.17 9.86
C SER A 416 -21.87 -0.17 9.17
N SER A 417 -22.89 -0.97 8.83
CA SER A 417 -22.64 -2.23 8.12
C SER A 417 -22.22 -2.03 6.66
N PHE A 418 -22.58 -0.88 6.05
CA PHE A 418 -22.22 -0.51 4.68
C PHE A 418 -22.44 1.00 4.47
N SER A 419 -21.65 1.62 3.60
CA SER A 419 -21.82 3.03 3.20
C SER A 419 -23.10 3.26 2.38
N PHE A 420 -23.93 4.23 2.79
CA PHE A 420 -25.09 4.65 2.01
C PHE A 420 -24.67 5.27 0.66
N GLU A 421 -23.53 5.96 0.59
CA GLU A 421 -23.05 6.52 -0.68
C GLU A 421 -22.69 5.40 -1.65
N SER A 422 -21.95 4.39 -1.20
CA SER A 422 -21.50 3.29 -2.07
C SER A 422 -22.64 2.36 -2.52
N PHE A 423 -23.61 2.08 -1.65
CA PHE A 423 -24.66 1.09 -1.93
C PHE A 423 -26.04 1.71 -2.20
N GLY A 424 -26.36 2.85 -1.57
CA GLY A 424 -27.65 3.53 -1.72
C GLY A 424 -27.75 4.35 -3.01
N VAL A 425 -26.68 5.06 -3.40
CA VAL A 425 -26.64 5.85 -4.65
C VAL A 425 -26.93 5.00 -5.89
N PRO A 426 -26.28 3.84 -6.13
CA PRO A 426 -26.60 3.02 -7.31
C PRO A 426 -28.04 2.50 -7.30
N VAL A 427 -28.63 2.24 -6.12
CA VAL A 427 -30.04 1.85 -6.01
C VAL A 427 -30.96 3.01 -6.40
N LEU A 428 -30.71 4.22 -5.90
CA LEU A 428 -31.47 5.42 -6.27
C LEU A 428 -31.35 5.74 -7.76
N LEU A 429 -30.14 5.61 -8.33
CA LEU A 429 -29.92 5.75 -9.77
C LEU A 429 -30.66 4.66 -10.55
N GLY A 430 -30.76 3.44 -10.03
CA GLY A 430 -31.57 2.37 -10.60
C GLY A 430 -33.06 2.72 -10.63
N ILE A 431 -33.62 3.24 -9.53
CA ILE A 431 -35.01 3.70 -9.48
C ILE A 431 -35.24 4.84 -10.48
N LEU A 432 -34.34 5.81 -10.53
CA LEU A 432 -34.39 6.91 -11.50
C LEU A 432 -34.35 6.39 -12.94
N SER A 433 -33.51 5.41 -13.23
CA SER A 433 -33.41 4.76 -14.54
C SER A 433 -34.73 4.11 -14.96
N LEU A 434 -35.39 3.40 -14.03
CA LEU A 434 -36.69 2.79 -14.29
C LEU A 434 -37.78 3.84 -14.57
N LEU A 435 -37.76 4.97 -13.85
CA LEU A 435 -38.67 6.08 -14.09
C LEU A 435 -38.45 6.70 -15.47
N ILE A 436 -37.19 6.98 -15.84
CA ILE A 436 -36.83 7.52 -17.17
C ILE A 436 -37.29 6.56 -18.27
N ALA A 437 -36.98 5.27 -18.15
CA ALA A 437 -37.37 4.25 -19.12
C ALA A 437 -38.90 4.14 -19.25
N PHE A 438 -39.64 4.26 -18.13
CA PHE A 438 -41.10 4.30 -18.14
C PHE A 438 -41.66 5.49 -18.90
N PHE A 439 -41.10 6.70 -18.72
CA PHE A 439 -41.53 7.86 -19.48
C PHE A 439 -41.22 7.73 -20.98
N ILE A 440 -40.06 7.16 -21.34
CA ILE A 440 -39.71 6.87 -22.75
C ILE A 440 -40.68 5.85 -23.35
N ASP A 441 -40.94 4.73 -22.67
CA ASP A 441 -41.90 3.70 -23.11
C ASP A 441 -43.30 4.31 -23.32
N ARG A 442 -43.79 5.04 -22.31
CA ARG A 442 -45.11 5.66 -22.35
C ARG A 442 -45.25 6.67 -23.49
N ARG A 443 -44.23 7.47 -23.75
CA ARG A 443 -44.28 8.54 -24.75
C ARG A 443 -44.11 8.02 -26.19
N PHE A 444 -43.23 7.04 -26.41
CA PHE A 444 -42.78 6.68 -27.76
C PHE A 444 -43.15 5.26 -28.21
N ILE A 445 -43.38 4.32 -27.29
CA ILE A 445 -43.56 2.89 -27.63
C ILE A 445 -44.99 2.43 -27.34
N ARG A 446 -45.65 2.92 -26.28
CA ARG A 446 -47.06 2.60 -25.97
C ARG A 446 -48.05 3.35 -26.86
N ARG A 447 -47.68 4.54 -27.34
CA ARG A 447 -48.54 5.38 -28.21
C ARG A 447 -48.52 4.97 -29.69
N LYS A 448 -47.62 4.07 -30.09
CA LYS A 448 -47.53 3.45 -31.42
C LYS A 448 -47.83 1.96 -31.30
#